data_AF-Q8CLA3-F1
#
_entry.id   AF-Q8CLA3-F1
#
_cell.length_a   1.000
_cell.length_b   1.000
_cell.length_c   1.000
_cell.angle_alpha   90.00
_cell.angle_beta   90.00
_cell.angle_gamma   90.00
#
_symmetry.space_group_name_H-M   'P 1'
#
loop_
_entity.id
_entity.type
_entity.pdbx_description
1 polymer ?
#
loop_
_entity_poly.entity_id
_entity_poly.type
_entity_poly.pdbx_seq_one_letter_code
_entity_poly.pdbx_strand_id
1 'polypeptide(L)'
;MLSDKDVNHMKILIIDECFYTRSGVNTYLNSVSSIKLMDVPTVEEATLAIQEFQPDIIIVNLTQYCRYGGHCPLLAQFIHYCTRAKVYIYLDASYPFSETPIPLTESVSMPIPLTESVSILAKKHLPNLLRRLPGFSLERLGIQPNQQASLFSPQEHKVMCYWMTEMPNYRIARKLNISGSTVYSHKRHITEKIKVRNRLELCFIYNVFKYLY
;
A
#
# COMPACT_ATOMS: atom_id res chain seq x y z
N MET A 1 -43.03 -0.45 12.32
CA MET A 1 -42.15 -0.36 11.14
C MET A 1 -41.11 0.70 11.44
N LEU A 2 -39.98 0.31 12.02
CA LEU A 2 -38.84 1.21 12.25
C LEU A 2 -38.18 1.42 10.88
N SER A 3 -37.97 2.67 10.51
CA SER A 3 -37.37 3.06 9.23
C SER A 3 -35.94 2.52 9.10
N ASP A 4 -35.62 1.96 7.94
CA ASP A 4 -34.26 1.65 7.43
C ASP A 4 -33.41 2.93 7.31
N LYS A 5 -33.07 3.55 8.44
CA LYS A 5 -32.12 4.66 8.51
C LYS A 5 -30.73 4.11 8.81
N ASP A 6 -29.93 4.05 7.74
CA ASP A 6 -28.46 4.12 7.72
C ASP A 6 -27.68 2.97 8.39
N VAL A 7 -27.86 1.73 7.91
CA VAL A 7 -26.76 0.75 8.00
C VAL A 7 -25.69 1.21 7.00
N ASN A 8 -24.64 1.90 7.47
CA ASN A 8 -23.54 2.30 6.62
C ASN A 8 -22.78 1.04 6.16
N HIS A 9 -22.93 0.68 4.89
CA HIS A 9 -22.27 -0.49 4.31
C HIS A 9 -20.82 -0.14 3.97
N MET A 10 -19.88 -0.97 4.39
CA MET A 10 -18.47 -0.79 4.05
C MET A 10 -18.29 -0.97 2.54
N LYS A 11 -17.72 0.02 1.88
CA LYS A 11 -17.49 0.03 0.44
C LYS A 11 -16.07 -0.42 0.12
N ILE A 12 -15.95 -1.47 -0.68
CA ILE A 12 -14.66 -2.05 -1.05
C ILE A 12 -14.50 -1.97 -2.57
N LEU A 13 -13.35 -1.47 -3.03
CA LEU A 13 -12.97 -1.45 -4.44
C LEU A 13 -11.82 -2.43 -4.67
N ILE A 14 -12.01 -3.40 -5.57
CA ILE A 14 -10.97 -4.33 -6.02
C ILE A 14 -10.45 -3.89 -7.39
N ILE A 15 -9.13 -3.82 -7.53
CA ILE A 15 -8.45 -3.44 -8.78
C ILE A 15 -7.45 -4.53 -9.14
N ASP A 16 -7.73 -5.31 -10.19
CA ASP A 16 -6.82 -6.36 -10.69
C ASP A 16 -7.14 -6.65 -12.14
N GLU A 17 -6.16 -6.75 -13.04
CA GLU A 17 -6.40 -7.15 -14.42
C GLU A 17 -6.94 -8.59 -14.52
N CYS A 18 -6.59 -9.45 -13.56
CA CYS A 18 -7.01 -10.83 -13.52
C CYS A 18 -8.50 -10.98 -13.15
N PHE A 19 -9.34 -11.26 -14.15
CA PHE A 19 -10.78 -11.50 -13.97
C PHE A 19 -11.09 -12.56 -12.90
N TYR A 20 -10.34 -13.66 -12.86
CA TYR A 20 -10.56 -14.72 -11.87
C TYR A 20 -10.32 -14.26 -10.43
N THR A 21 -9.34 -13.37 -10.21
CA THR A 21 -9.10 -12.79 -8.88
C THR A 21 -10.29 -11.92 -8.49
N ARG A 22 -10.74 -11.02 -9.37
CA ARG A 22 -11.90 -10.17 -9.11
C ARG A 22 -13.18 -10.98 -8.87
N SER A 23 -13.44 -11.98 -9.70
CA SER A 23 -14.59 -12.90 -9.56
C SER A 23 -14.53 -13.71 -8.24
N GLY A 24 -13.35 -14.20 -7.86
CA GLY A 24 -13.15 -14.90 -6.59
C GLY A 24 -13.41 -14.00 -5.38
N VAL A 25 -12.92 -12.76 -5.40
CA VAL A 25 -13.20 -11.80 -4.32
C VAL A 25 -14.68 -11.42 -4.29
N ASN A 26 -15.29 -11.16 -5.43
CA ASN A 26 -16.73 -10.92 -5.55
C ASN A 26 -17.55 -12.04 -4.92
N THR A 27 -17.28 -13.28 -5.31
CA THR A 27 -17.99 -14.45 -4.79
C THR A 27 -17.83 -14.58 -3.27
N TYR A 28 -16.63 -14.29 -2.74
CA TYR A 28 -16.36 -14.39 -1.31
C TYR A 28 -17.06 -13.28 -0.50
N LEU A 29 -16.93 -12.02 -0.91
CA LEU A 29 -17.42 -10.87 -0.14
C LEU A 29 -18.90 -10.55 -0.38
N ASN A 30 -19.48 -10.89 -1.53
CA ASN A 30 -20.92 -10.68 -1.78
C ASN A 30 -21.82 -11.50 -0.84
N SER A 31 -21.28 -12.53 -0.20
CA SER A 31 -22.00 -13.28 0.86
C SER A 31 -22.19 -12.47 2.15
N VAL A 32 -21.49 -11.34 2.30
CA VAL A 32 -21.47 -10.51 3.50
C VAL A 32 -22.37 -9.29 3.29
N SER A 33 -23.53 -9.27 3.94
CA SER A 33 -24.56 -8.23 3.75
C SER A 33 -24.11 -6.82 4.14
N SER A 34 -23.09 -6.67 4.97
CA SER A 34 -22.56 -5.37 5.40
C SER A 34 -21.54 -4.74 4.45
N ILE A 35 -21.20 -5.42 3.34
CA ILE A 35 -20.18 -4.99 2.38
C ILE A 35 -20.81 -4.69 1.02
N LYS A 36 -20.50 -3.51 0.48
CA LYS A 36 -20.77 -3.17 -0.92
C LYS A 36 -19.47 -3.27 -1.70
N LEU A 37 -19.44 -4.10 -2.74
CA LEU A 37 -18.24 -4.33 -3.53
C LEU A 37 -18.36 -3.71 -4.93
N MET A 38 -17.26 -3.17 -5.43
CA MET A 38 -17.06 -2.79 -6.82
C MET A 38 -15.71 -3.35 -7.28
N ASP A 39 -15.60 -3.74 -8.54
CA ASP A 39 -14.34 -4.17 -9.12
C ASP A 39 -14.08 -3.51 -10.47
N VAL A 40 -12.82 -3.21 -10.75
CA VAL A 40 -12.35 -2.66 -12.02
C VAL A 40 -11.06 -3.38 -12.43
N PRO A 41 -10.80 -3.52 -13.74
CA PRO A 41 -9.62 -4.23 -14.23
C PRO A 41 -8.33 -3.42 -14.10
N THR A 42 -8.39 -2.09 -14.20
CA THR A 42 -7.21 -1.23 -14.40
C THR A 42 -7.19 -0.04 -13.44
N VAL A 43 -6.00 0.55 -13.25
CA VAL A 43 -5.81 1.75 -12.41
C VAL A 43 -6.40 3.00 -13.08
N GLU A 44 -6.38 3.01 -14.41
CA GLU A 44 -7.00 4.00 -15.28
C GLU A 44 -8.50 4.12 -14.99
N GLU A 45 -9.21 2.99 -15.01
CA GLU A 45 -10.65 2.93 -14.69
C GLU A 45 -10.93 3.20 -13.21
N ALA A 46 -10.02 2.77 -12.33
CA ALA A 46 -10.16 2.97 -10.89
C ALA A 46 -10.25 4.45 -10.50
N THR A 47 -9.60 5.35 -11.24
CA THR A 47 -9.61 6.78 -10.93
C THR A 47 -11.03 7.36 -10.93
N LEU A 48 -11.83 7.05 -11.94
CA LEU A 48 -13.23 7.47 -12.01
C LEU A 48 -14.08 6.72 -10.98
N ALA A 49 -13.85 5.41 -10.86
CA ALA A 49 -14.58 4.57 -9.90
C ALA A 49 -14.40 5.05 -8.45
N ILE A 50 -13.21 5.49 -8.04
CA ILE A 50 -12.95 6.02 -6.69
C ILE A 50 -13.80 7.25 -6.42
N GLN A 51 -13.96 8.15 -7.40
CA GLN A 51 -14.73 9.38 -7.24
C GLN A 51 -16.23 9.11 -7.11
N GLU A 52 -16.77 8.21 -7.94
CA GLU A 52 -18.19 7.87 -7.96
C GLU A 52 -18.59 6.96 -6.79
N PHE A 53 -17.78 5.94 -6.52
CA PHE A 53 -18.10 4.92 -5.52
C PHE A 53 -17.77 5.37 -4.09
N GLN A 54 -16.69 6.15 -3.94
CA GLN A 54 -16.11 6.57 -2.65
C GLN A 54 -15.84 5.36 -1.73
N PRO A 55 -14.87 4.50 -2.08
CA PRO A 55 -14.56 3.31 -1.29
C PRO A 55 -13.93 3.66 0.06
N ASP A 56 -14.25 2.87 1.08
CA ASP A 56 -13.57 2.90 2.39
C ASP A 56 -12.25 2.10 2.33
N ILE A 57 -12.24 1.01 1.54
CA ILE A 57 -11.09 0.13 1.36
C ILE A 57 -10.83 -0.08 -0.13
N ILE A 58 -9.57 0.10 -0.54
CA ILE A 58 -9.09 -0.21 -1.89
C ILE A 58 -8.12 -1.38 -1.79
N ILE A 59 -8.33 -2.42 -2.60
CA ILE A 59 -7.45 -3.58 -2.68
C ILE A 59 -6.96 -3.66 -4.11
N VAL A 60 -5.67 -3.44 -4.33
CA VAL A 60 -5.10 -3.20 -5.67
C VAL A 60 -3.89 -4.09 -5.96
N ASN A 61 -3.88 -4.71 -7.14
CA ASN A 61 -2.72 -5.38 -7.70
C ASN A 61 -1.83 -4.36 -8.42
N LEU A 62 -0.64 -4.06 -7.87
CA LEU A 62 0.32 -3.15 -8.53
C LEU A 62 1.56 -3.86 -9.09
N THR A 63 1.51 -5.18 -9.25
CA THR A 63 2.65 -6.00 -9.69
C THR A 63 3.26 -5.49 -11.00
N GLN A 64 2.45 -5.04 -11.95
CA GLN A 64 2.96 -4.52 -13.22
C GLN A 64 3.74 -3.22 -13.07
N TYR A 65 3.29 -2.32 -12.18
CA TYR A 65 3.96 -1.05 -11.95
C TYR A 65 5.29 -1.22 -11.21
N CYS A 66 5.44 -2.29 -10.43
CA CYS A 66 6.73 -2.67 -9.83
C CYS A 66 7.81 -3.01 -10.86
N ARG A 67 7.43 -3.45 -12.08
CA ARG A 67 8.37 -3.75 -13.18
C ARG A 67 8.84 -2.49 -13.90
N TYR A 68 8.15 -1.36 -13.73
CA TYR A 68 8.47 -0.11 -14.39
C TYR A 68 9.39 0.76 -13.52
N GLY A 69 10.68 0.83 -13.89
CA GLY A 69 11.68 1.62 -13.14
C GLY A 69 11.52 3.14 -13.26
N GLY A 70 10.84 3.61 -14.32
CA GLY A 70 10.69 5.03 -14.63
C GLY A 70 9.65 5.75 -13.76
N HIS A 71 9.43 7.02 -14.07
CA HIS A 71 8.30 7.77 -13.52
C HIS A 71 7.02 7.35 -14.25
N CYS A 72 5.98 6.99 -13.52
CA CYS A 72 4.66 6.62 -14.02
C CYS A 72 3.64 7.67 -13.54
N PRO A 73 3.26 8.64 -14.40
CA PRO A 73 2.31 9.69 -14.03
C PRO A 73 0.95 9.15 -13.59
N LEU A 74 0.48 8.09 -14.25
CA LEU A 74 -0.78 7.43 -13.91
C LEU A 74 -0.78 6.89 -12.47
N LEU A 75 0.28 6.18 -12.07
CA LEU A 75 0.36 5.64 -10.71
C LEU A 75 0.43 6.77 -9.68
N ALA A 76 1.20 7.83 -9.95
CA ALA A 76 1.26 9.00 -9.07
C ALA A 76 -0.13 9.64 -8.88
N GLN A 77 -0.87 9.79 -9.99
CA GLN A 77 -2.24 10.31 -9.97
C GLN A 77 -3.21 9.39 -9.22
N PHE A 78 -3.13 8.08 -9.43
CA PHE A 78 -3.95 7.11 -8.71
C PHE A 78 -3.76 7.16 -7.19
N ILE A 79 -2.50 7.20 -6.73
CA ILE A 79 -2.19 7.32 -5.30
C ILE A 79 -2.80 8.62 -4.74
N HIS A 80 -2.78 9.71 -5.50
CA HIS A 80 -3.39 10.97 -5.10
C HIS A 80 -4.93 10.91 -4.96
N TYR A 81 -5.63 10.05 -5.71
CA TYR A 81 -7.07 9.87 -5.55
C TYR A 81 -7.46 8.98 -4.37
N CYS A 82 -6.54 8.18 -3.85
CA CYS A 82 -6.82 7.23 -2.76
C CYS A 82 -6.94 7.88 -1.37
N THR A 83 -6.94 9.21 -1.23
CA THR A 83 -6.69 9.93 0.03
C THR A 83 -7.63 9.58 1.19
N ARG A 84 -8.86 9.14 0.89
CA ARG A 84 -9.92 8.85 1.88
C ARG A 84 -10.08 7.36 2.20
N ALA A 85 -9.34 6.49 1.52
CA ALA A 85 -9.51 5.06 1.64
C ALA A 85 -8.28 4.40 2.28
N LYS A 86 -8.51 3.30 2.98
CA LYS A 86 -7.44 2.38 3.35
C LYS A 86 -7.00 1.56 2.14
N VAL A 87 -5.73 1.63 1.78
CA VAL A 87 -5.21 0.96 0.58
C VAL A 87 -4.41 -0.28 0.95
N TYR A 88 -4.77 -1.41 0.37
CA TYR A 88 -4.01 -2.66 0.40
C TYR A 88 -3.44 -2.96 -0.98
N ILE A 89 -2.14 -2.76 -1.13
CA ILE A 89 -1.39 -3.13 -2.32
C ILE A 89 -0.96 -4.59 -2.19
N TYR A 90 -1.36 -5.46 -3.11
CA TYR A 90 -0.81 -6.80 -3.17
C TYR A 90 0.03 -7.01 -4.43
N LEU A 91 1.03 -7.88 -4.29
CA LEU A 91 1.97 -8.22 -5.34
C LEU A 91 1.93 -9.71 -5.66
N ASP A 92 1.93 -10.06 -6.94
CA ASP A 92 2.16 -11.42 -7.44
C ASP A 92 3.66 -11.76 -7.35
N ALA A 93 4.13 -11.80 -6.11
CA ALA A 93 5.49 -12.09 -5.70
C ALA A 93 5.45 -12.79 -4.32
N SER A 94 6.49 -13.55 -4.01
CA SER A 94 6.61 -14.23 -2.71
C SER A 94 6.94 -13.30 -1.54
N TYR A 95 7.24 -12.03 -1.84
CA TYR A 95 7.62 -10.98 -0.91
C TYR A 95 6.63 -9.80 -1.00
N PRO A 96 6.48 -8.98 0.07
CA PRO A 96 7.20 -9.05 1.34
C PRO A 96 6.93 -10.33 2.13
N PHE A 97 7.94 -10.84 2.85
CA PHE A 97 7.86 -12.05 3.66
C PHE A 97 7.19 -11.76 5.01
N SER A 98 5.90 -11.44 4.97
CA SER A 98 5.06 -11.17 6.13
C SER A 98 3.67 -11.75 5.93
N GLU A 99 3.13 -12.40 6.95
CA GLU A 99 1.75 -12.93 6.95
C GLU A 99 0.71 -11.81 7.13
N THR A 100 1.13 -10.67 7.66
CA THR A 100 0.31 -9.49 7.85
C THR A 100 0.74 -8.38 6.88
N PRO A 101 -0.21 -7.57 6.38
CA PRO A 101 0.12 -6.42 5.55
C PRO A 101 1.09 -5.48 6.27
N ILE A 102 2.16 -5.06 5.59
CA ILE A 102 3.16 -4.14 6.11
C ILE A 102 2.67 -2.71 5.87
N PRO A 103 2.47 -1.88 6.90
CA PRO A 103 2.12 -0.48 6.72
C PRO A 103 3.31 0.28 6.11
N LEU A 104 3.07 1.00 5.03
CA LEU A 104 4.05 1.79 4.30
C LEU A 104 4.04 3.26 4.71
N THR A 105 2.86 3.78 5.06
CA THR A 105 2.64 5.17 5.51
C THR A 105 1.57 5.19 6.60
N GLU A 106 1.76 6.07 7.59
CA GLU A 106 0.71 6.51 8.50
C GLU A 106 0.78 8.04 8.63
N SER A 107 -0.40 8.65 8.81
CA SER A 107 -0.70 10.08 8.76
C SER A 107 0.40 10.97 9.37
N VAL A 108 1.13 11.69 8.51
CA VAL A 108 2.00 12.79 8.94
C VAL A 108 1.22 14.09 8.81
N SER A 109 1.16 14.85 9.91
CA SER A 109 0.65 16.22 9.95
C SER A 109 1.58 17.18 9.17
N MET A 110 1.49 17.16 7.84
CA MET A 110 2.08 18.14 6.90
C MET A 110 1.13 18.24 5.69
N PRO A 111 1.15 19.33 4.89
CA PRO A 111 -0.07 19.92 4.30
C PRO A 111 -0.80 19.09 3.24
N ILE A 112 -0.34 17.88 2.91
CA ILE A 112 -1.01 16.98 1.98
C ILE A 112 -0.96 15.55 2.56
N PRO A 113 -1.95 15.13 3.35
CA PRO A 113 -2.08 13.72 3.73
C PRO A 113 -2.51 12.94 2.48
N LEU A 114 -1.57 12.19 1.87
CA LEU A 114 -1.80 11.53 0.58
C LEU A 114 -2.66 10.26 0.67
N THR A 115 -2.87 9.67 1.86
CA THR A 115 -3.74 8.50 2.13
C THR A 115 -3.74 8.19 3.64
N GLU A 116 -4.87 7.77 4.23
CA GLU A 116 -4.94 7.49 5.67
C GLU A 116 -4.05 6.32 6.11
N SER A 117 -3.96 5.25 5.31
CA SER A 117 -2.97 4.19 5.49
C SER A 117 -2.81 3.34 4.22
N VAL A 118 -1.56 3.16 3.77
CA VAL A 118 -1.22 2.23 2.68
C VAL A 118 -0.47 1.05 3.27
N SER A 119 -0.91 -0.17 2.96
CA SER A 119 -0.22 -1.39 3.37
C SER A 119 0.11 -2.26 2.16
N ILE A 120 1.22 -2.99 2.23
CA ILE A 120 1.65 -3.91 1.18
C ILE A 120 1.68 -5.36 1.66
N LEU A 121 1.29 -6.30 0.79
CA LEU A 121 1.33 -7.73 1.07
C LEU A 121 1.66 -8.56 -0.18
N ALA A 122 2.10 -9.80 0.03
CA ALA A 122 2.18 -10.79 -1.04
C ALA A 122 0.79 -11.37 -1.36
N LYS A 123 0.50 -11.66 -2.63
CA LYS A 123 -0.79 -12.18 -3.12
C LYS A 123 -1.26 -13.45 -2.38
N LYS A 124 -0.32 -14.32 -1.98
CA LYS A 124 -0.62 -15.51 -1.16
C LYS A 124 -1.35 -15.20 0.16
N HIS A 125 -1.24 -13.97 0.67
CA HIS A 125 -1.90 -13.53 1.90
C HIS A 125 -3.20 -12.75 1.65
N LEU A 126 -3.60 -12.54 0.39
CA LEU A 126 -4.87 -11.91 0.04
C LEU A 126 -6.09 -12.64 0.65
N PRO A 127 -6.20 -13.99 0.61
CA PRO A 127 -7.32 -14.68 1.26
C PRO A 127 -7.42 -14.41 2.77
N ASN A 128 -6.28 -14.26 3.45
CA ASN A 128 -6.24 -13.95 4.88
C ASN A 128 -6.71 -12.51 5.16
N LEU A 129 -6.37 -11.56 4.28
CA LEU A 129 -6.89 -10.20 4.34
C LEU A 129 -8.42 -10.22 4.17
N LEU A 130 -8.92 -10.87 3.11
CA LEU A 130 -10.37 -10.93 2.81
C LEU A 130 -11.18 -11.49 3.98
N ARG A 131 -10.69 -12.54 4.64
CA ARG A 131 -11.35 -13.14 5.82
C ARG A 131 -11.47 -12.17 7.00
N ARG A 132 -10.55 -11.21 7.11
CA ARG A 132 -10.55 -10.23 8.20
C ARG A 132 -11.47 -9.05 7.92
N LEU A 133 -11.74 -8.72 6.66
CA LEU A 133 -12.53 -7.55 6.24
C LEU A 133 -13.90 -7.44 6.91
N PRO A 134 -14.73 -8.50 7.00
CA PRO A 134 -16.03 -8.42 7.67
C PRO A 134 -15.97 -8.07 9.15
N GLY A 135 -14.81 -8.29 9.80
CA GLY A 135 -14.58 -7.96 11.21
C GLY A 135 -13.98 -6.58 11.44
N PHE A 136 -13.74 -5.78 10.40
CA PHE A 136 -13.33 -4.39 10.57
C PHE A 136 -14.55 -3.54 10.93
N SER A 137 -14.60 -3.05 12.17
CA SER A 137 -15.47 -1.93 12.52
C SER A 137 -14.90 -0.64 11.92
N LEU A 138 -15.74 0.23 11.35
CA LEU A 138 -15.34 1.56 10.88
C LEU A 138 -14.65 2.37 11.99
N GLU A 139 -15.03 2.17 13.26
CA GLU A 139 -14.36 2.75 14.43
C GLU A 139 -12.92 2.26 14.66
N ARG A 140 -12.57 1.05 14.18
CA ARG A 140 -11.18 0.53 14.19
C ARG A 140 -10.39 0.91 12.93
N LEU A 141 -11.06 1.43 11.91
CA LEU A 141 -10.43 2.12 10.80
C LEU A 141 -10.05 3.55 11.20
N GLY A 142 -10.73 4.11 12.21
CA GLY A 142 -10.32 5.31 12.95
C GLY A 142 -9.09 5.06 13.84
N ILE A 143 -7.94 5.45 13.32
CA ILE A 143 -6.79 6.07 14.00
C ILE A 143 -6.80 5.92 15.54
N GLN A 144 -5.97 5.00 16.06
CA GLN A 144 -5.45 5.16 17.42
C GLN A 144 -4.51 6.40 17.39
N PRO A 145 -4.79 7.50 18.12
CA PRO A 145 -4.13 8.80 17.92
C PRO A 145 -2.62 8.87 18.23
N ASN A 146 -1.95 7.76 18.57
CA ASN A 146 -0.70 7.83 19.33
C ASN A 146 0.50 7.10 18.73
N GLN A 147 0.47 6.68 17.47
CA GLN A 147 1.67 6.14 16.81
C GLN A 147 1.81 6.68 15.39
N GLN A 148 2.11 7.97 15.28
CA GLN A 148 2.61 8.58 14.04
C GLN A 148 4.01 8.02 13.75
N ALA A 149 4.11 6.85 13.10
CA ALA A 149 5.39 6.28 12.72
C ALA A 149 5.39 5.88 11.24
N SER A 150 5.92 6.76 10.40
CA SER A 150 6.45 6.38 9.09
C SER A 150 7.31 5.13 9.25
N LEU A 151 7.13 4.12 8.38
CA LEU A 151 7.88 2.85 8.42
C LEU A 151 9.39 3.10 8.51
N PHE A 152 9.86 4.13 7.81
CA PHE A 152 11.25 4.57 7.81
C PHE A 152 11.43 5.87 8.58
N SER A 153 12.54 5.93 9.32
CA SER A 153 13.08 7.20 9.78
C SER A 153 13.47 8.09 8.58
N PRO A 154 13.52 9.42 8.75
CA PRO A 154 13.95 10.33 7.68
C PRO A 154 15.32 9.97 7.10
N GLN A 155 16.23 9.42 7.92
CA GLN A 155 17.57 9.01 7.48
C GLN A 155 17.52 7.72 6.66
N GLU A 156 16.76 6.72 7.09
CA GLU A 156 16.54 5.49 6.31
C GLU A 156 15.88 5.80 4.97
N HIS A 157 14.90 6.70 4.94
CA HIS A 157 14.26 7.13 3.70
C HIS A 157 15.28 7.73 2.72
N LYS A 158 16.13 8.67 3.17
CA LYS A 158 17.20 9.24 2.33
C LYS A 158 18.19 8.19 1.82
N VAL A 159 18.63 7.27 2.69
CA VAL A 159 19.54 6.17 2.31
C VAL A 159 18.89 5.28 1.25
N MET A 160 17.62 4.94 1.44
CA MET A 160 16.84 4.13 0.50
C MET A 160 16.76 4.82 -0.86
N CYS A 161 16.37 6.09 -0.93
CA CYS A 161 16.28 6.83 -2.19
C CYS A 161 17.60 6.81 -2.97
N TYR A 162 18.73 7.13 -2.31
CA TYR A 162 20.03 7.07 -2.98
C TYR A 162 20.43 5.64 -3.38
N TRP A 163 20.12 4.65 -2.55
CA TRP A 163 20.42 3.27 -2.85
C TRP A 163 19.65 2.74 -4.06
N MET A 164 18.39 3.14 -4.21
CA MET A 164 17.55 2.76 -5.35
C MET A 164 17.94 3.51 -6.62
N THR A 165 18.54 4.70 -6.52
CA THR A 165 19.23 5.38 -7.65
C THR A 165 20.63 4.84 -7.94
N GLU A 166 20.95 3.64 -7.44
CA GLU A 166 22.22 2.94 -7.67
C GLU A 166 23.47 3.66 -7.15
N MET A 167 23.30 4.56 -6.17
CA MET A 167 24.42 5.27 -5.60
C MET A 167 25.30 4.34 -4.75
N PRO A 168 26.64 4.31 -4.96
CA PRO A 168 27.53 3.49 -4.17
C PRO A 168 27.63 3.98 -2.72
N ASN A 169 27.88 3.07 -1.78
CA ASN A 169 27.84 3.34 -0.33
C ASN A 169 28.69 4.55 0.09
N TYR A 170 29.90 4.70 -0.45
CA TYR A 170 30.79 5.81 -0.11
C TYR A 170 30.22 7.18 -0.51
N ARG A 171 29.45 7.26 -1.61
CA ARG A 171 28.78 8.50 -2.04
C ARG A 171 27.57 8.79 -1.17
N ILE A 172 26.80 7.77 -0.79
CA ILE A 172 25.68 7.92 0.16
C ILE A 172 26.21 8.44 1.50
N ALA A 173 27.27 7.82 2.02
CA ALA A 173 27.94 8.20 3.26
C ALA A 173 28.36 9.68 3.24
N ARG A 174 29.06 10.09 2.17
CA ARG A 174 29.49 11.48 1.99
C ARG A 174 28.33 12.47 1.87
N LYS A 175 27.28 12.13 1.11
CA LYS A 175 26.10 13.01 0.95
C LYS A 175 25.31 13.19 2.24
N LEU A 176 25.22 12.15 3.05
CA LEU A 176 24.44 12.15 4.29
C LEU A 176 25.28 12.45 5.54
N ASN A 177 26.58 12.72 5.38
CA ASN A 177 27.53 12.95 6.46
C ASN A 177 27.51 11.83 7.53
N ILE A 178 27.51 10.57 7.08
CA ILE A 178 27.54 9.36 7.92
C ILE A 178 28.66 8.43 7.47
N SER A 179 29.01 7.43 8.27
CA SER A 179 30.02 6.43 7.88
C SER A 179 29.46 5.41 6.89
N GLY A 180 30.36 4.73 6.16
CA GLY A 180 29.98 3.61 5.28
C GLY A 180 29.35 2.44 6.03
N SER A 181 29.76 2.18 7.28
CA SER A 181 29.13 1.16 8.12
C SER A 181 27.71 1.56 8.52
N THR A 182 27.45 2.83 8.82
CA THR A 182 26.10 3.34 9.09
C THR A 182 25.19 3.20 7.86
N VAL A 183 25.69 3.44 6.65
CA VAL A 183 24.93 3.16 5.42
C VAL A 183 24.54 1.69 5.33
N TYR A 184 25.46 0.76 5.63
CA TYR A 184 25.16 -0.67 5.63
C TYR A 184 24.09 -1.05 6.66
N SER A 185 24.20 -0.53 7.89
CA SER A 185 23.19 -0.73 8.93
C SER A 185 21.82 -0.22 8.51
N HIS A 186 21.74 0.98 7.93
CA HIS A 186 20.47 1.50 7.40
C HIS A 186 19.90 0.60 6.29
N LYS A 187 20.72 0.16 5.32
CA LYS A 187 20.26 -0.77 4.26
C LYS A 187 19.68 -2.05 4.82
N ARG A 188 20.35 -2.62 5.81
CA ARG A 188 19.88 -3.81 6.53
C ARG A 188 18.54 -3.56 7.21
N HIS A 189 18.41 -2.48 7.99
CA HIS A 189 17.15 -2.14 8.65
C HIS A 189 16.01 -1.90 7.65
N ILE A 190 16.31 -1.23 6.51
CA ILE A 190 15.33 -1.02 5.45
C ILE A 190 14.79 -2.35 4.91
N THR A 191 15.67 -3.31 4.60
CA THR A 191 15.27 -4.63 4.12
C THR A 191 14.52 -5.44 5.19
N GLU A 192 14.89 -5.32 6.46
CA GLU A 192 14.23 -6.00 7.59
C GLU A 192 12.82 -5.44 7.87
N LYS A 193 12.63 -4.13 7.69
CA LYS A 193 11.33 -3.45 7.86
C LYS A 193 10.34 -3.79 6.75
N ILE A 194 10.79 -3.79 5.49
CA ILE A 194 9.98 -4.20 4.33
C ILE A 194 9.85 -5.72 4.21
N LYS A 195 10.61 -6.49 5.01
CA LYS A 195 10.63 -7.95 4.99
C LYS A 195 11.00 -8.49 3.60
N VAL A 196 12.08 -7.97 3.03
CA VAL A 196 12.69 -8.45 1.78
C VAL A 196 14.09 -8.96 2.04
N ARG A 197 14.56 -9.90 1.22
CA ARG A 197 15.84 -10.60 1.41
C ARG A 197 17.01 -9.91 0.73
N ASN A 198 16.75 -9.16 -0.34
CA ASN A 198 17.80 -8.60 -1.18
C ASN A 198 17.40 -7.27 -1.83
N ARG A 199 18.39 -6.61 -2.44
CA ARG A 199 18.23 -5.32 -3.13
C ARG A 199 17.24 -5.39 -4.30
N LEU A 200 17.16 -6.52 -5.01
CA LEU A 200 16.30 -6.65 -6.19
C LEU A 200 14.82 -6.66 -5.78
N GLU A 201 14.47 -7.43 -4.74
CA GLU A 201 13.12 -7.45 -4.17
C GLU A 201 12.72 -6.07 -3.64
N LEU A 202 13.65 -5.38 -2.95
CA LEU A 202 13.42 -4.01 -2.50
C LEU A 202 13.20 -3.05 -3.67
N CYS A 203 14.03 -3.14 -4.72
CA CYS A 203 13.93 -2.31 -5.92
C CYS A 203 12.57 -2.51 -6.63
N PHE A 204 12.11 -3.76 -6.71
CA PHE A 204 10.81 -4.10 -7.27
C PHE A 204 9.67 -3.39 -6.53
N ILE A 205 9.64 -3.46 -5.20
CA ILE A 205 8.63 -2.77 -4.38
C ILE A 205 8.80 -1.25 -4.47
N TYR A 206 10.04 -0.75 -4.47
CA TYR A 206 10.36 0.67 -4.46
C TYR A 206 9.73 1.44 -5.63
N ASN A 207 9.59 0.80 -6.80
CA ASN A 207 8.98 1.42 -7.97
C ASN A 207 7.53 1.87 -7.76
N VAL A 208 6.81 1.26 -6.83
CA VAL A 208 5.47 1.69 -6.42
C VAL A 208 5.54 2.55 -5.17
N PHE A 209 6.32 2.10 -4.19
CA PHE A 209 6.45 2.74 -2.89
C PHE A 209 6.96 4.20 -2.97
N LYS A 210 7.78 4.55 -3.97
CA LYS A 210 8.34 5.89 -4.15
C LYS A 210 7.31 7.02 -4.36
N TYR A 211 6.05 6.69 -4.67
CA TYR A 211 4.97 7.67 -4.81
C TYR A 211 4.21 7.91 -3.50
N LEU A 212 4.57 7.22 -2.41
CA LEU A 212 3.93 7.33 -1.11
C LEU A 212 4.64 8.34 -0.17
N TYR A 213 5.80 8.87 -0.58
CA TYR A 213 6.68 9.77 0.18
C TYR A 213 7.04 10.98 -0.69
#